data_AF-A0A834G959-F1
#
_entry.id   AF-A0A834G959-F1
#
_cell.length_a   1.000
_cell.length_b   1.000
_cell.length_c   1.000
_cell.angle_alpha   90.00
_cell.angle_beta   90.00
_cell.angle_gamma   90.00
#
_symmetry.space_group_name_H-M   'P 1'
#
loop_
_entity.id
_entity.type
_entity.pdbx_description
1 polymer ?
#
loop_
_entity_poly.entity_id
_entity_poly.type
_entity_poly.pdbx_seq_one_letter_code
_entity_poly.pdbx_strand_id
1 'polypeptide(L)'
;MASAAKSIIQTLRRYIKKPWEITGPCVDLENKPALPKAIEYRVFCPATAPAKALIPNSDPDTVYHIEYYSCDRRRSRPPVRCTMLRKADVEGMMRGKSFDADDFPRPYLPAKVEEDDDVVGGGYQK
;
A
#
# COMPACT_ATOMS: atom_id res chain seq x y z
N MET A 1 42.34 47.77 -4.69
CA MET A 1 42.36 46.85 -5.85
C MET A 1 42.07 45.38 -5.52
N ALA A 2 42.44 44.84 -4.35
CA ALA A 2 42.21 43.42 -4.01
C ALA A 2 40.73 43.02 -3.72
N SER A 3 39.85 43.97 -3.37
CA SER A 3 38.43 43.67 -3.09
C SER A 3 37.60 43.47 -4.36
N ALA A 4 37.88 44.24 -5.42
CA ALA A 4 37.18 44.14 -6.70
C ALA A 4 37.42 42.77 -7.38
N ALA A 5 38.65 42.28 -7.36
CA ALA A 5 39.02 40.97 -7.90
C ALA A 5 38.34 39.79 -7.16
N LYS A 6 38.14 39.90 -5.83
CA LYS A 6 37.39 38.90 -5.05
C LYS A 6 35.91 38.82 -5.48
N SER A 7 35.28 39.94 -5.81
CA SER A 7 33.88 39.97 -6.26
C SER A 7 33.68 39.30 -7.63
N ILE A 8 34.68 39.43 -8.52
CA ILE A 8 34.66 38.81 -9.86
C ILE A 8 34.85 37.30 -9.76
N ILE A 9 35.75 36.83 -8.90
CA ILE A 9 35.93 35.39 -8.65
C ILE A 9 34.68 34.79 -7.98
N GLN A 10 34.04 35.53 -7.09
CA GLN A 10 32.81 35.09 -6.42
C GLN A 10 31.59 35.01 -7.38
N THR A 11 31.54 35.86 -8.40
CA THR A 11 30.50 35.81 -9.44
C THR A 11 30.75 34.67 -10.44
N LEU A 12 32.01 34.42 -10.84
CA LEU A 12 32.39 33.26 -11.67
C LEU A 12 32.10 31.91 -11.00
N ARG A 13 32.33 31.81 -9.68
CA ARG A 13 32.00 30.60 -8.89
C ARG A 13 30.51 30.23 -8.90
N ARG A 14 29.60 31.14 -9.26
CA ARG A 14 28.16 30.85 -9.39
C ARG A 14 27.83 30.06 -10.66
N TYR A 15 28.70 30.11 -11.67
CA TYR A 15 28.51 29.38 -12.95
C TYR A 15 29.16 27.99 -12.94
N ILE A 16 29.95 27.69 -11.91
CA ILE A 16 30.53 26.36 -11.70
C ILE A 16 29.59 25.59 -10.79
N LYS A 17 29.01 24.50 -11.30
CA LYS A 17 28.18 23.58 -10.51
C LYS A 17 28.92 23.14 -9.26
N LYS A 18 28.20 22.87 -8.18
CA LYS A 18 28.87 22.29 -7.01
C LYS A 18 29.45 20.92 -7.39
N PRO A 19 30.60 20.50 -6.84
CA PRO A 19 31.26 19.26 -7.26
C PRO A 19 30.36 18.01 -7.21
N TRP A 20 29.41 17.98 -6.27
CA TRP A 20 28.43 16.90 -6.09
C TRP A 20 27.16 17.03 -6.96
N GLU A 21 27.06 18.06 -7.80
CA GLU A 21 25.97 18.29 -8.76
C GLU A 21 26.38 17.92 -10.20
N ILE A 22 27.45 17.12 -10.36
CA ILE A 22 27.98 16.69 -11.66
C ILE A 22 27.51 15.29 -12.04
N THR A 23 27.49 14.34 -11.09
CA THR A 23 27.00 12.97 -11.28
C THR A 23 26.33 12.44 -10.02
N GLY A 24 25.40 11.50 -10.18
CA GLY A 24 24.70 10.84 -9.09
C GLY A 24 23.35 11.48 -8.76
N PRO A 25 22.69 11.05 -7.68
CA PRO A 25 21.28 11.38 -7.40
C PRO A 25 21.04 12.89 -7.26
N CYS A 26 22.03 13.66 -6.82
CA CYS A 26 21.95 15.12 -6.69
C CYS A 26 21.83 15.87 -8.03
N VAL A 27 21.94 15.19 -9.17
CA VAL A 27 21.80 15.74 -10.53
C VAL A 27 20.47 15.38 -11.17
N ASP A 28 19.82 14.32 -10.68
CA ASP A 28 18.57 13.83 -11.25
C ASP A 28 17.45 14.85 -11.07
N LEU A 29 16.69 15.10 -12.14
CA LEU A 29 15.59 16.08 -12.16
C LEU A 29 14.48 15.72 -11.15
N GLU A 30 14.39 14.45 -10.79
CA GLU A 30 13.39 13.89 -9.90
C GLU A 30 13.77 14.03 -8.42
N ASN A 31 15.05 14.25 -8.13
CA ASN A 31 15.54 14.36 -6.77
C ASN A 31 15.09 15.69 -6.13
N LYS A 32 14.37 15.58 -5.02
CA LYS A 32 13.90 16.71 -4.21
C LYS A 32 14.59 16.72 -2.86
N PRO A 33 14.94 17.90 -2.31
CA PRO A 33 15.52 17.98 -0.97
C PRO A 33 14.53 17.46 0.07
N ALA A 34 15.03 16.66 1.02
CA ALA A 34 14.19 16.01 2.04
C ALA A 34 13.56 16.96 3.07
N LEU A 35 14.04 18.21 3.17
CA LEU A 35 13.59 19.16 4.18
C LEU A 35 12.45 20.02 3.60
N PRO A 36 11.18 19.76 3.97
CA PRO A 36 10.10 20.65 3.60
C PRO A 36 10.28 22.00 4.29
N LYS A 37 9.84 23.08 3.65
CA LYS A 37 9.84 24.39 4.32
C LYS A 37 8.78 24.38 5.42
N ALA A 38 9.05 25.06 6.53
CA ALA A 38 8.10 25.19 7.64
C ALA A 38 6.76 25.83 7.23
N ILE A 39 6.75 26.61 6.15
CA ILE A 39 5.53 27.23 5.58
C ILE A 39 4.71 26.21 4.78
N GLU A 40 5.35 25.18 4.21
CA GLU A 40 4.72 24.21 3.30
C GLU A 40 4.21 22.98 4.06
N TYR A 41 4.91 22.56 5.11
CA TYR A 41 4.54 21.40 5.92
C TYR A 41 3.77 21.81 7.17
N ARG A 42 2.59 21.21 7.37
CA ARG A 42 1.77 21.39 8.57
C ARG A 42 1.40 22.87 8.81
N VAL A 43 0.86 23.49 7.76
CA VAL A 43 0.36 24.89 7.75
C VAL A 43 -0.59 25.18 8.92
N PHE A 44 -1.37 24.18 9.33
CA PHE A 44 -2.22 24.23 10.51
C PHE A 44 -1.77 23.21 11.56
N CYS A 45 -1.91 23.57 12.84
CA CYS A 45 -1.72 22.63 13.94
C CYS A 45 -2.79 21.52 13.87
N PRO A 46 -2.48 20.25 14.24
CA PRO A 46 -3.44 19.14 14.15
C PRO A 46 -4.68 19.36 15.03
N ALA A 47 -4.54 20.08 16.14
CA ALA A 47 -5.63 20.45 17.01
C ALA A 47 -6.46 21.65 16.50
N THR A 48 -6.02 22.31 15.43
CA THR A 48 -6.64 23.52 14.85
C THR A 48 -6.89 23.30 13.36
N ALA A 49 -7.48 22.15 13.01
CA ALA A 49 -7.88 21.89 11.64
C ALA A 49 -8.99 22.87 11.21
N PRO A 50 -8.94 23.42 9.97
CA PRO A 50 -9.92 24.40 9.51
C PRO A 50 -11.32 23.81 9.25
N ALA A 51 -11.41 22.49 9.10
CA ALA A 51 -12.65 21.78 8.81
C ALA A 51 -13.12 20.96 10.02
N LYS A 52 -14.44 20.94 10.23
CA LYS A 52 -15.07 20.02 11.19
C LYS A 52 -15.23 18.65 10.52
N ALA A 53 -14.47 17.66 10.98
CA ALA A 53 -14.62 16.29 10.50
C ALA A 53 -15.95 15.67 11.01
N LEU A 54 -16.73 15.09 10.10
CA LEU A 54 -17.90 14.27 10.42
C LEU A 54 -17.56 12.83 10.06
N ILE A 55 -17.17 12.04 11.06
CA ILE A 55 -16.76 10.65 10.87
C ILE A 55 -18.03 9.78 10.93
N PRO A 56 -18.41 9.09 9.85
CA PRO A 56 -19.56 8.19 9.88
C PRO A 56 -19.27 6.99 10.78
N ASN A 57 -20.24 6.60 11.60
CA ASN A 57 -20.14 5.45 12.51
C ASN A 57 -21.00 4.26 12.04
N SER A 58 -22.06 4.52 11.27
CA SER A 58 -23.01 3.50 10.85
C SER A 58 -23.47 3.79 9.43
N ASP A 59 -23.76 2.72 8.69
CA ASP A 59 -24.32 2.84 7.34
C ASP A 59 -25.74 3.41 7.42
N PRO A 60 -26.15 4.30 6.50
CA PRO A 60 -27.46 4.97 6.53
C PRO A 60 -28.64 4.00 6.68
N ASP A 61 -28.56 2.84 6.04
CA ASP A 61 -29.60 1.81 6.08
C ASP A 61 -29.83 1.26 7.49
N THR A 62 -28.77 1.18 8.31
CA THR A 62 -28.80 0.63 9.67
C THR A 62 -29.13 1.65 10.75
N VAL A 63 -29.17 2.94 10.40
CA VAL A 63 -29.49 4.01 11.35
C VAL A 63 -30.94 3.91 11.83
N TYR A 64 -31.87 3.65 10.89
CA TYR A 64 -33.30 3.54 11.19
C TYR A 64 -33.77 2.09 11.26
N HIS A 65 -33.16 1.18 10.49
CA HIS A 65 -33.44 -0.25 10.55
C HIS A 65 -32.50 -0.95 11.55
N ILE A 66 -32.84 -0.84 12.83
CA ILE A 66 -32.00 -1.26 13.96
C ILE A 66 -32.15 -2.73 14.36
N GLU A 67 -32.76 -3.56 13.52
CA GLU A 67 -32.94 -4.98 13.81
C GLU A 67 -31.58 -5.66 13.97
N TYR A 68 -31.28 -6.09 15.20
CA TYR A 68 -29.94 -6.59 15.51
C TYR A 68 -29.73 -8.03 15.02
N TYR A 69 -30.76 -8.88 15.02
CA TYR A 69 -30.61 -10.30 14.69
C TYR A 69 -30.21 -10.55 13.22
N SER A 70 -30.63 -9.68 12.30
CA SER A 70 -30.24 -9.73 10.89
C SER A 70 -28.78 -9.30 10.69
N CYS A 71 -28.29 -8.40 11.54
CA CYS A 71 -26.93 -7.85 11.47
C CYS A 71 -25.91 -8.66 12.29
N ASP A 72 -26.34 -9.53 13.21
CA ASP A 72 -25.48 -10.29 14.12
C ASP A 72 -24.69 -11.41 13.43
N ARG A 73 -23.61 -11.03 12.75
CA ARG A 73 -22.67 -11.96 12.10
C ARG A 73 -21.95 -12.91 13.06
N ARG A 74 -21.86 -12.55 14.35
CA ARG A 74 -21.10 -13.32 15.34
C ARG A 74 -21.86 -14.59 15.73
N ARG A 75 -23.19 -14.48 15.88
CA ARG A 75 -24.05 -15.60 16.27
C ARG A 75 -24.74 -16.27 15.08
N SER A 76 -24.91 -15.59 13.96
CA SER A 76 -25.50 -16.12 12.72
C SER A 76 -24.56 -17.08 11.97
N ARG A 77 -23.91 -18.00 12.68
CA ARG A 77 -23.05 -19.04 12.09
C ARG A 77 -23.79 -20.38 12.11
N PRO A 78 -23.59 -21.24 11.11
CA PRO A 78 -24.13 -22.58 11.15
C PRO A 78 -23.61 -23.31 12.41
N PRO A 79 -24.44 -24.14 13.06
CA PRO A 79 -24.02 -24.91 14.22
C PRO A 79 -22.95 -25.93 13.81
N VAL A 80 -22.06 -26.24 14.74
CA VAL A 80 -21.01 -27.26 14.54
C VAL A 80 -21.68 -28.63 14.38
N ARG A 81 -21.39 -29.32 13.26
CA ARG A 81 -21.87 -30.68 12.98
C ARG A 81 -20.73 -31.66 13.19
N CYS A 82 -20.85 -32.53 14.18
CA CYS A 82 -19.88 -33.58 14.46
C CYS A 82 -20.47 -34.95 14.08
N THR A 83 -19.90 -35.58 13.05
CA THR A 83 -20.28 -36.94 12.62
C THR A 83 -19.12 -37.89 12.89
N MET A 84 -19.36 -38.98 13.61
CA MET A 84 -18.36 -40.02 13.85
C MET A 84 -18.29 -40.96 12.65
N LEU A 85 -17.12 -41.11 12.05
CA LEU A 85 -16.87 -42.10 10.99
C LEU A 85 -16.33 -43.39 11.60
N ARG A 86 -16.97 -44.53 11.31
CA ARG A 86 -16.48 -45.86 11.67
C ARG A 86 -15.71 -46.47 10.51
N LYS A 87 -14.99 -47.56 10.79
CA LYS A 87 -14.20 -48.29 9.79
C LYS A 87 -15.01 -48.64 8.53
N ALA A 88 -16.26 -49.12 8.71
CA ALA A 88 -17.13 -49.48 7.60
C ALA A 88 -17.46 -48.29 6.68
N ASP A 89 -17.65 -47.09 7.26
CA ASP A 89 -17.96 -45.88 6.49
C ASP A 89 -16.75 -45.47 5.64
N VAL A 90 -15.55 -45.55 6.21
CA VAL A 90 -14.29 -45.22 5.52
C VAL A 90 -14.00 -46.21 4.40
N GLU A 91 -14.19 -47.52 4.63
CA GLU A 91 -14.02 -48.55 3.59
C GLU A 91 -15.01 -48.37 2.43
N GLY A 92 -16.24 -47.93 2.73
CA GLY A 92 -17.23 -47.55 1.71
C GLY A 92 -16.79 -46.34 0.90
N MET A 93 -16.28 -45.29 1.55
CA MET A 93 -15.77 -44.08 0.88
C MET A 93 -14.57 -44.40 -0.02
N MET A 94 -13.65 -45.25 0.44
CA MET A 94 -12.49 -45.65 -0.37
C MET A 94 -12.88 -46.46 -1.60
N ARG A 95 -13.86 -47.36 -1.48
CA ARG A 95 -14.35 -48.17 -2.61
C ARG A 95 -15.03 -47.32 -3.68
N GLY A 96 -15.69 -46.22 -3.29
CA GLY A 96 -16.40 -45.33 -4.21
C GLY A 96 -15.55 -44.20 -4.79
N LYS A 97 -14.29 -44.03 -4.37
CA LYS A 97 -13.45 -42.89 -4.77
C LYS A 97 -12.47 -43.29 -5.88
N SER A 98 -12.55 -42.59 -7.00
CA SER A 98 -11.52 -42.54 -8.05
C SER A 98 -10.93 -41.13 -8.12
N PHE A 99 -9.72 -40.98 -8.66
CA PHE A 99 -9.08 -39.67 -8.81
C PHE A 99 -8.97 -39.30 -10.29
N ASP A 100 -9.45 -38.11 -10.62
CA ASP A 100 -9.19 -37.42 -11.88
C ASP A 100 -8.21 -36.25 -11.65
N ALA A 101 -7.73 -35.62 -12.73
CA ALA A 101 -6.77 -34.52 -12.67
C ALA A 101 -7.27 -33.32 -11.82
N ASP A 102 -8.57 -33.05 -11.80
CA ASP A 102 -9.17 -31.95 -11.03
C ASP A 102 -9.39 -32.26 -9.53
N ASP A 103 -9.25 -33.52 -9.12
CA ASP A 103 -9.36 -33.91 -7.70
C ASP A 103 -8.11 -33.54 -6.88
N PHE A 104 -7.01 -33.18 -7.55
CA PHE A 104 -5.78 -32.75 -6.91
C PHE A 104 -5.82 -31.26 -6.58
N PRO A 105 -5.33 -30.86 -5.38
CA PRO A 105 -5.26 -29.45 -5.03
C PRO A 105 -4.39 -28.71 -6.03
N ARG A 106 -4.89 -27.59 -6.55
CA ARG A 106 -4.16 -26.78 -7.52
C ARG A 106 -2.90 -26.21 -6.85
N PRO A 107 -1.71 -26.40 -7.42
CA PRO A 107 -0.50 -25.80 -6.88
C PRO A 107 -0.58 -24.27 -7.01
N TYR A 108 -0.14 -23.55 -5.97
CA TYR A 108 0.07 -22.11 -6.05
C TYR A 108 1.38 -21.86 -6.80
N LEU A 109 1.31 -21.71 -8.12
CA LEU A 109 2.47 -21.42 -8.96
C LEU A 109 2.62 -19.90 -9.12
N PRO A 110 3.71 -19.29 -8.62
CA PRO A 110 3.96 -17.88 -8.89
C PRO A 110 4.23 -17.68 -10.37
N ALA A 111 3.79 -16.54 -10.91
CA ALA A 111 4.15 -16.16 -12.26
C ALA A 111 5.66 -15.98 -12.38
N LYS A 112 6.25 -16.40 -13.51
CA LYS A 112 7.61 -16.00 -13.85
C LYS A 112 7.54 -14.54 -14.30
N VAL A 113 7.97 -13.63 -13.42
CA VAL A 113 7.99 -12.19 -13.68
C VAL A 113 9.41 -11.79 -14.06
N GLU A 114 9.52 -10.96 -15.09
CA GLU A 114 10.73 -10.20 -15.39
C GLU A 114 10.47 -8.79 -14.85
N GLU A 115 11.27 -8.40 -13.86
CA GLU A 115 11.15 -7.09 -13.22
C GLU A 115 11.87 -6.05 -14.07
N ASP A 116 11.22 -4.90 -14.25
CA ASP A 116 11.77 -3.74 -14.96
C ASP A 116 11.44 -2.49 -14.13
N ASP A 117 12.42 -1.60 -14.00
CA ASP A 117 12.45 -0.55 -12.99
C ASP A 117 11.36 0.51 -13.21
N ASP A 118 11.09 0.87 -14.48
CA ASP A 118 10.21 2.00 -14.82
C ASP A 118 8.96 1.60 -15.65
N VAL A 119 8.68 0.31 -15.86
CA VAL A 119 7.59 -0.12 -16.76
C VAL A 119 6.20 0.19 -16.22
N VAL A 120 6.01 0.12 -14.91
CA VAL A 120 4.69 0.38 -14.29
C VAL A 120 4.48 1.88 -14.13
N GLY A 121 3.71 2.47 -15.05
CA GLY A 121 3.38 3.89 -14.99
C GLY A 121 4.55 4.85 -15.27
N GLY A 122 5.65 4.35 -15.85
CA GLY A 122 6.87 5.14 -16.08
C GLY A 122 7.67 5.37 -14.79
N GLY A 123 7.64 4.43 -13.84
CA GLY A 123 8.27 4.55 -12.52
C GLY A 123 7.46 5.34 -11.48
N TYR A 124 6.32 5.94 -11.88
CA TYR A 124 5.49 6.78 -11.02
C TYR A 124 4.04 6.32 -10.95
N GLN A 125 3.61 5.87 -9.78
CA GLN A 125 2.20 5.54 -9.51
C GLN A 125 1.45 6.78 -9.00
N LYS A 126 0.33 7.10 -9.66
CA LYS A 126 -0.60 8.17 -9.25
C LYS A 126 -1.47 7.76 -8.07
#